data_AF-A0A2M7JUR0-F1
#
_entry.id   AF-A0A2M7JUR0-F1
#
_cell.length_a   1.000
_cell.length_b   1.000
_cell.length_c   1.000
_cell.angle_alpha   90.00
_cell.angle_beta   90.00
_cell.angle_gamma   90.00
#
_symmetry.space_group_name_H-M   'P 1'
#
loop_
_entity.id
_entity.type
_entity.pdbx_description
1 polymer ?
#
loop_
_entity_poly.entity_id
_entity_poly.type
_entity_poly.pdbx_seq_one_letter_code
_entity_poly.pdbx_strand_id
1 'polypeptide(L)'
;MTDKQYVINEITIQDSWRMFRIMAEFVDGFEALSKYQPAVSIFGSTRIRPGDDIYQKAEQIGKLLAENGFAVITGGGPGVMEAANKGASSAGGKSIGLNIELPLEQKPNPYTNITLN
;
A
#
# COMPACT_ATOMS: atom_id res chain seq x y z
N MET A 1 -19.04 -33.32 7.08
CA MET A 1 -18.96 -31.97 7.65
C MET A 1 -18.14 -32.07 8.92
N THR A 2 -16.94 -31.52 8.90
CA THR A 2 -16.13 -31.39 10.10
C THR A 2 -15.46 -30.03 10.01
N ASP A 3 -16.07 -29.05 10.67
CA ASP A 3 -15.53 -27.71 10.82
C ASP A 3 -14.17 -27.79 11.53
N LYS A 4 -13.10 -27.50 10.79
CA LYS A 4 -11.80 -27.16 11.41
C LYS A 4 -11.87 -25.70 11.85
N GLN A 5 -12.59 -25.49 12.94
CA GLN A 5 -12.62 -24.23 13.64
C GLN A 5 -11.41 -24.20 14.60
N TYR A 6 -10.70 -23.07 14.59
CA TYR A 6 -9.51 -22.67 15.37
C TYR A 6 -8.13 -22.96 14.76
N VAL A 7 -7.47 -21.87 14.35
CA VAL A 7 -6.10 -21.73 13.82
C VAL A 7 -5.03 -21.86 14.93
N ILE A 8 -5.43 -22.23 16.14
CA ILE A 8 -4.57 -22.21 17.33
C ILE A 8 -4.49 -23.64 17.86
N ASN A 9 -3.69 -24.49 17.25
CA ASN A 9 -3.13 -25.66 17.91
C ASN A 9 -1.90 -26.15 17.13
N GLU A 10 -0.81 -26.32 17.88
CA GLU A 10 0.55 -26.71 17.49
C GLU A 10 1.43 -25.56 16.96
N ILE A 11 2.33 -25.05 17.81
CA ILE A 11 3.51 -24.30 17.37
C ILE A 11 4.42 -25.33 16.69
N THR A 12 4.27 -25.47 15.38
CA THR A 12 5.17 -26.25 14.53
C THR A 12 6.40 -25.42 14.16
N ILE A 13 7.48 -26.04 13.67
CA ILE A 13 8.66 -25.31 13.15
C ILE A 13 8.27 -24.28 12.08
N GLN A 14 7.19 -24.54 11.34
CA GLN A 14 6.63 -23.60 10.36
C GLN A 14 6.09 -22.31 11.02
N ASP A 15 5.58 -22.38 12.26
CA ASP A 15 5.09 -21.22 13.00
C ASP A 15 6.23 -20.36 13.53
N SER A 16 7.35 -20.96 13.93
CA SER A 16 8.56 -20.20 14.29
C SER A 16 9.10 -19.38 13.12
N TRP A 17 9.22 -19.98 11.94
CA TRP A 17 9.63 -19.26 10.72
C TRP A 17 8.65 -18.16 10.33
N ARG A 18 7.35 -18.39 10.49
CA ARG A 18 6.32 -17.37 10.25
C ARG A 18 6.44 -16.20 11.22
N MET A 19 6.72 -16.44 12.49
CA MET A 19 6.98 -15.38 13.47
C MET A 19 8.21 -14.55 13.07
N PHE A 20 9.31 -15.20 12.66
CA PHE A 20 10.49 -14.49 12.18
C PHE A 20 10.18 -13.63 10.95
N ARG A 21 9.40 -14.16 9.99
CA ARG A 21 9.00 -13.39 8.81
C ARG A 21 8.16 -12.17 9.17
N ILE A 22 7.16 -12.33 10.05
CA ILE A 22 6.32 -11.23 10.53
C ILE A 22 7.19 -10.16 11.22
N MET A 23 8.14 -10.57 12.07
CA MET A 23 9.05 -9.64 12.72
C MET A 23 9.95 -8.90 11.72
N ALA A 24 10.45 -9.60 10.70
CA ALA A 24 11.25 -8.98 9.63
C ALA A 24 10.43 -7.94 8.84
N GLU A 25 9.20 -8.29 8.42
CA GLU A 25 8.29 -7.37 7.72
C GLU A 25 8.00 -6.10 8.56
N PHE A 26 7.88 -6.22 9.89
CA PHE A 26 7.76 -5.06 10.78
C PHE A 26 9.02 -4.19 10.79
N VAL A 27 10.21 -4.79 10.91
CA VAL A 27 11.49 -4.06 10.93
C VAL A 27 11.68 -3.30 9.63
N ASP A 28 11.50 -3.97 8.49
CA ASP A 28 11.63 -3.37 7.16
C ASP A 28 10.62 -2.22 6.98
N GLY A 29 9.38 -2.43 7.40
CA GLY A 29 8.33 -1.40 7.36
C GLY A 29 8.66 -0.17 8.20
N PHE A 30 9.14 -0.35 9.44
CA PHE A 30 9.52 0.76 10.31
C PHE A 30 10.74 1.53 9.79
N GLU A 31 11.77 0.83 9.32
CA GLU A 31 12.98 1.47 8.80
C GLU A 31 12.67 2.30 7.55
N ALA A 32 11.90 1.74 6.61
CA ALA A 32 11.55 2.42 5.39
C ALA A 32 10.61 3.61 5.63
N LEU A 33 9.56 3.46 6.45
CA LEU A 33 8.51 4.47 6.60
C LEU A 33 8.84 5.59 7.58
N SER A 34 9.74 5.37 8.55
CA SER A 34 10.11 6.36 9.57
C SER A 34 10.64 7.68 8.98
N LYS A 35 11.13 7.67 7.74
CA LYS A 35 11.74 8.81 7.05
C LYS A 35 10.71 9.72 6.35
N TYR A 36 9.43 9.31 6.29
CA TYR A 36 8.39 10.01 5.52
C TYR A 36 7.32 10.58 6.45
N GLN A 37 7.59 11.77 6.99
CA GLN A 37 6.63 12.53 7.80
C GLN A 37 6.65 14.02 7.37
N PRO A 38 5.48 14.69 7.29
CA PRO A 38 4.14 14.15 7.51
C PRO A 38 3.66 13.29 6.34
N ALA A 39 2.79 12.31 6.60
CA ALA A 39 2.25 11.41 5.57
C ALA A 39 0.74 11.18 5.74
N VAL A 40 0.04 10.94 4.63
CA VAL A 40 -1.39 10.63 4.58
C VAL A 40 -1.59 9.32 3.83
N SER A 41 -2.36 8.41 4.42
CA SER A 41 -2.76 7.16 3.77
C SER A 41 -4.10 7.32 3.05
N ILE A 42 -4.17 6.87 1.80
CA ILE A 42 -5.37 6.93 0.97
C ILE A 42 -5.80 5.52 0.55
N PHE A 43 -7.08 5.21 0.80
CA PHE A 43 -7.71 3.95 0.43
C PHE A 43 -8.90 4.20 -0.49
N GLY A 44 -9.20 3.22 -1.34
CA GLY A 44 -10.39 3.25 -2.18
C GLY A 44 -10.48 2.06 -3.12
N SER A 45 -11.49 2.09 -3.98
CA SER A 45 -11.81 0.99 -4.90
C SER A 45 -10.69 0.75 -5.92
N THR A 46 -10.38 -0.54 -6.14
CA THR A 46 -9.47 -1.02 -7.19
C THR A 46 -10.09 -1.09 -8.58
N ARG A 47 -11.41 -0.87 -8.68
CA ARG A 47 -12.19 -1.09 -9.92
C ARG A 47 -12.46 0.19 -10.72
N ILE A 48 -12.17 1.34 -10.11
CA ILE A 48 -12.31 2.66 -10.73
C ILE A 48 -11.25 2.82 -11.82
N ARG A 49 -11.59 3.46 -12.94
CA ARG A 49 -10.70 3.60 -14.10
C ARG A 49 -10.33 5.06 -14.34
N PRO A 50 -9.21 5.33 -15.04
CA PRO A 50 -8.92 6.67 -15.54
C PRO A 50 -10.10 7.22 -16.35
N GLY A 51 -10.53 8.44 -16.03
CA GLY A 51 -11.71 9.07 -16.62
C GLY A 51 -12.89 9.18 -15.67
N ASP A 52 -13.02 8.28 -14.69
CA ASP A 52 -14.06 8.39 -13.65
C ASP A 52 -13.84 9.62 -12.76
N ASP A 53 -14.92 10.29 -12.35
CA ASP A 53 -14.87 11.46 -11.45
C ASP A 53 -14.14 11.15 -10.14
N ILE A 54 -14.31 9.93 -9.62
CA ILE A 54 -13.64 9.48 -8.39
C ILE A 54 -12.12 9.35 -8.62
N TYR A 55 -11.71 8.86 -9.79
CA TYR A 55 -10.29 8.77 -10.15
C TYR A 55 -9.67 10.16 -10.19
N GLN A 56 -10.31 11.11 -10.89
CA GLN A 56 -9.80 12.47 -11.04
C GLN A 56 -9.70 13.18 -9.70
N LYS A 57 -10.70 13.01 -8.81
CA LYS A 57 -10.66 13.56 -7.46
C LYS A 57 -9.54 12.96 -6.62
N ALA A 58 -9.32 11.65 -6.70
CA ALA A 58 -8.22 10.99 -5.99
C ALA A 58 -6.85 11.47 -6.49
N GLU A 59 -6.69 11.65 -7.81
CA GLU A 59 -5.49 12.24 -8.41
C GLU A 59 -5.26 13.68 -7.92
N GLN A 60 -6.31 14.51 -7.92
CA GLN A 60 -6.22 15.87 -7.41
C GLN A 60 -5.88 15.93 -5.92
N ILE A 61 -6.47 15.06 -5.09
CA ILE A 61 -6.16 14.98 -3.66
C ILE A 61 -4.69 14.59 -3.46
N GLY A 62 -4.21 13.56 -4.15
CA GLY A 62 -2.80 13.13 -4.07
C GLY A 62 -1.83 14.25 -4.46
N LYS A 63 -2.16 14.99 -5.52
CA LYS A 63 -1.39 16.16 -5.96
C LYS A 63 -1.35 17.25 -4.90
N LEU A 64 -2.50 17.66 -4.37
CA LEU A 64 -2.59 18.73 -3.36
C LEU A 64 -1.85 18.37 -2.07
N LEU A 65 -1.93 17.11 -1.63
CA LEU A 65 -1.18 16.64 -0.47
C LEU A 65 0.33 16.75 -0.69
N ALA A 66 0.83 16.30 -1.84
CA ALA A 66 2.24 16.40 -2.19
C ALA A 66 2.72 17.85 -2.27
N GLU A 67 1.94 18.75 -2.89
CA GLU A 67 2.24 20.19 -2.98
C GLU A 67 2.30 20.87 -1.59
N ASN A 68 1.60 20.30 -0.59
CA ASN A 68 1.62 20.78 0.79
C ASN A 68 2.61 20.01 1.69
N GLY A 69 3.53 19.26 1.10
CA GLY A 69 4.62 18.60 1.82
C GLY A 69 4.25 17.27 2.49
N PHE A 70 3.08 16.70 2.19
CA PHE A 70 2.71 15.38 2.69
C PHE A 70 3.19 14.27 1.75
N ALA A 71 3.78 13.23 2.32
CA ALA A 71 3.93 11.96 1.60
C ALA A 71 2.55 11.28 1.44
N VAL A 72 2.31 10.66 0.30
CA VAL A 72 1.08 9.91 0.02
C VAL A 72 1.37 8.43 0.07
N ILE A 73 0.66 7.70 0.93
CA ILE A 73 0.78 6.26 1.12
C ILE A 73 -0.49 5.58 0.62
N THR A 74 -0.35 4.51 -0.17
CA THR A 74 -1.46 3.66 -0.62
C THR A 74 -1.06 2.18 -0.54
N GLY A 75 -1.99 1.28 -0.89
CA GLY A 75 -1.68 -0.14 -1.08
C GLY A 75 -0.98 -0.48 -2.41
N GLY A 76 -0.59 0.52 -3.21
CA GLY A 76 0.15 0.31 -4.47
C GLY A 76 -0.63 -0.37 -5.60
N GLY A 77 -1.93 -0.62 -5.43
CA GLY A 77 -2.78 -1.26 -6.43
C GLY A 77 -3.39 -0.28 -7.45
N PRO A 78 -4.28 -0.78 -8.34
CA PRO A 78 -4.97 0.02 -9.35
C PRO A 78 -6.09 0.90 -8.76
N GLY A 79 -6.75 1.68 -9.61
CA GLY A 79 -7.93 2.46 -9.27
C GLY A 79 -7.62 3.69 -8.42
N VAL A 80 -8.31 3.85 -7.29
CA VAL A 80 -8.13 5.03 -6.41
C VAL A 80 -6.70 5.14 -5.90
N MET A 81 -6.07 4.01 -5.58
CA MET A 81 -4.68 3.98 -5.10
C MET A 81 -3.72 4.49 -6.18
N GLU A 82 -3.83 3.96 -7.39
CA GLU A 82 -3.08 4.43 -8.56
C GLU A 82 -3.29 5.93 -8.80
N ALA A 83 -4.52 6.41 -8.78
CA ALA A 83 -4.84 7.82 -8.98
C ALA A 83 -4.14 8.72 -7.93
N ALA A 84 -4.23 8.35 -6.65
CA ALA A 84 -3.57 9.09 -5.58
C ALA A 84 -2.04 9.09 -5.73
N ASN A 85 -1.44 7.94 -6.03
CA ASN A 85 0.00 7.84 -6.30
C ASN A 85 0.42 8.68 -7.51
N LYS A 86 -0.38 8.65 -8.59
CA LYS A 86 -0.17 9.44 -9.80
C LYS A 86 -0.15 10.93 -9.50
N GLY A 87 -1.15 11.42 -8.78
CA GLY A 87 -1.22 12.82 -8.38
C GLY A 87 -0.01 13.24 -7.56
N ALA A 88 0.33 12.47 -6.53
CA ALA A 88 1.48 12.75 -5.66
C ALA A 88 2.81 12.74 -6.43
N SER A 89 3.03 11.74 -7.28
CA SER A 89 4.24 11.62 -8.09
C SER A 89 4.34 12.74 -9.13
N SER A 90 3.23 13.16 -9.74
CA SER A 90 3.20 14.26 -10.73
C SER A 90 3.59 15.62 -10.12
N ALA A 91 3.34 15.81 -8.83
CA ALA A 91 3.77 16.99 -8.06
C ALA A 91 5.21 16.88 -7.54
N GLY A 92 5.94 15.81 -7.88
CA GLY A 92 7.29 15.57 -7.35
C GLY A 92 7.32 15.14 -5.88
N GLY A 93 6.16 14.80 -5.31
CA GLY A 93 6.04 14.34 -3.93
C GLY A 93 6.50 12.91 -3.70
N LYS A 94 6.50 12.50 -2.43
CA LYS A 94 6.77 11.11 -2.04
C LYS A 94 5.49 10.29 -2.24
N SER A 95 5.56 9.28 -3.10
CA SER A 95 4.43 8.43 -3.49
C SER A 95 4.78 6.98 -3.14
N ILE A 96 4.18 6.50 -2.07
CA ILE A 96 4.52 5.24 -1.42
C ILE A 96 3.44 4.20 -1.72
N GLY A 97 3.86 3.00 -2.13
CA GLY A 97 3.00 1.82 -2.28
C GLY A 97 3.40 0.73 -1.30
N LEU A 98 2.46 0.31 -0.45
CA LEU A 98 2.58 -0.85 0.43
C LEU A 98 1.85 -2.02 -0.24
N ASN A 99 2.54 -2.71 -1.12
CA ASN A 99 1.98 -3.81 -1.88
C ASN A 99 1.81 -5.05 -0.98
N ILE A 100 0.85 -5.90 -1.33
CA ILE A 100 0.67 -7.20 -0.69
C ILE A 100 0.73 -8.29 -1.75
N GLU A 101 1.26 -9.45 -1.37
CA GLU A 101 1.24 -10.62 -2.23
C GLU A 101 -0.17 -11.20 -2.34
N LEU A 102 -0.71 -11.19 -3.55
CA LEU A 102 -1.99 -11.81 -3.86
C LEU A 102 -1.81 -13.01 -4.81
N PRO A 103 -2.62 -14.08 -4.68
CA PRO A 103 -2.51 -15.26 -5.54
C PRO A 103 -2.75 -14.99 -7.04
N LEU A 104 -3.41 -13.88 -7.37
CA LEU A 104 -3.70 -13.44 -8.74
C LEU A 104 -3.20 -12.00 -8.89
N GLU A 105 -2.57 -11.73 -10.05
CA GLU A 105 -1.79 -10.53 -10.36
C GLU A 105 -2.31 -9.23 -9.72
N GLN A 106 -1.52 -8.68 -8.81
CA GLN A 106 -1.51 -7.25 -8.53
C GLN A 106 -0.11 -6.73 -8.85
N LYS A 107 0.06 -6.20 -10.07
CA LYS A 107 1.27 -5.43 -10.39
C LYS A 107 1.19 -4.11 -9.61
N PRO A 108 2.27 -3.70 -8.93
CA PRO A 108 2.36 -2.35 -8.38
C PRO A 108 2.07 -1.33 -9.46
N ASN A 109 1.31 -0.28 -9.12
CA ASN A 109 1.02 0.79 -10.06
C ASN A 109 2.32 1.57 -10.38
N PRO A 110 2.46 2.15 -11.60
CA PRO A 110 3.73 2.73 -12.05
C PRO A 110 4.07 4.08 -11.40
N TYR A 111 3.23 4.58 -10.49
CA TYR A 111 3.36 5.91 -9.91
C TYR A 111 3.87 5.88 -8.46
N THR A 112 4.19 4.70 -7.92
CA THR A 112 4.91 4.56 -6.65
C THR A 112 6.39 4.77 -6.90
N ASN A 113 6.99 5.79 -6.27
CA ASN A 113 8.43 6.00 -6.30
C ASN A 113 9.16 5.35 -5.11
N ILE A 114 8.39 4.88 -4.12
CA ILE A 114 8.84 4.10 -2.99
C ILE A 114 7.88 2.90 -2.86
N THR A 115 8.41 1.68 -2.87
CA THR A 115 7.60 0.45 -2.84
C THR A 115 8.11 -0.48 -1.74
N LEU A 116 7.19 -1.04 -0.97
CA LEU A 116 7.43 -2.06 0.05
C LEU A 116 6.54 -3.27 -0.27
N ASN A 117 7.06 -4.48 -0.03
CA ASN A 117 6.39 -5.77 -0.29
C ASN A 117 6.32 -6.58 1.00
#